data_AF-J3BDC0-F1
#
_entry.id   AF-J3BDC0-F1
#
_cell.length_a   1.000
_cell.length_b   1.000
_cell.length_c   1.000
_cell.angle_alpha   90.00
_cell.angle_beta   90.00
_cell.angle_gamma   90.00
#
_symmetry.space_group_name_H-M   'P 1'
#
loop_
_entity.id
_entity.type
_entity.pdbx_description
1 polymer ?
#
loop_
_entity_poly.entity_id
_entity_poly.type
_entity_poly.pdbx_seq_one_letter_code
_entity_poly.pdbx_strand_id
1 'polypeptide(L)'
;MSDKLKNGIDRRDLLIASIATVGASAALAVNAGAANAQDAATPAAHPTSGTAYTGDVIRGKKVISALDVNDLEPGQKHLLYFQGAQMPTGQHWYVSVTVAKGARPGKRGVLTSGVHGDEMSNIHAVQTVMNQLDPAQMSGTVMAVTDVARPAIESMQRRWPNQGRGLDLIDMNREWPGNENGATAPSRHAGLLFNRLLRPNADFAIDFHTGTTGFEVTAFNLGGMDVPEVKAMVELYPVGQIFDNHVYPGVLHNAFMDAGIPSFTPEIGAARVLNVEMISLFVEGTMNVLKHHGIVAGPMGRTGKDVNVFVGNSAFPILATQGGIVEHLVKLNDKVEPGQKVAIQRNSFGEVVAEYTSGVAGEIAGQRSDAMSEPGNPLVFILFHKPTMEGIESYPE
;
A
#
# COMPACT_ATOMS: atom_id res chain seq x y z
N MET A 1 -4.12 -66.99 -5.31
CA MET A 1 -3.02 -66.45 -4.48
C MET A 1 -2.04 -65.72 -5.38
N SER A 2 -2.06 -64.39 -5.35
CA SER A 2 -0.90 -63.50 -5.52
C SER A 2 -1.43 -62.08 -5.73
N ASP A 3 -1.54 -61.35 -4.62
CA ASP A 3 -1.72 -59.90 -4.60
C ASP A 3 -0.42 -59.22 -5.02
N LYS A 4 -0.51 -58.25 -5.94
CA LYS A 4 0.47 -57.18 -6.09
C LYS A 4 -0.25 -55.85 -6.04
N LEU A 5 -0.32 -55.28 -4.84
CA LEU A 5 -0.69 -53.90 -4.57
C LEU A 5 0.33 -52.96 -5.24
N LYS A 6 -0.15 -52.11 -6.15
CA LYS A 6 0.54 -50.90 -6.57
C LYS A 6 0.27 -49.84 -5.52
N ASN A 7 1.30 -49.45 -4.76
CA ASN A 7 1.29 -48.23 -3.96
C ASN A 7 1.25 -47.03 -4.92
N GLY A 8 0.06 -46.50 -5.15
CA GLY A 8 -0.13 -45.19 -5.75
C GLY A 8 0.09 -44.12 -4.67
N ILE A 9 0.98 -43.18 -4.95
CA ILE A 9 1.16 -41.96 -4.16
C ILE A 9 -0.20 -41.26 -4.07
N ASP A 10 -0.67 -41.04 -2.84
CA ASP A 10 -1.95 -40.38 -2.59
C ASP A 10 -1.88 -38.94 -3.14
N ARG A 11 -2.88 -38.57 -3.97
CA ARG A 11 -2.97 -37.24 -4.60
C ARG A 11 -3.16 -36.10 -3.58
N ARG A 12 -3.31 -36.44 -2.30
CA ARG A 12 -3.38 -35.49 -1.18
C ARG A 12 -2.02 -34.92 -0.77
N ASP A 13 -0.92 -35.63 -1.01
CA ASP A 13 0.41 -35.21 -0.50
C ASP A 13 1.21 -34.34 -1.48
N LEU A 14 0.77 -34.24 -2.75
CA LEU A 14 1.43 -33.42 -3.78
C LEU A 14 0.88 -31.98 -3.88
N LEU A 15 -0.11 -31.61 -3.06
CA LEU A 15 -0.73 -30.28 -3.03
C LEU A 15 -0.33 -29.42 -1.82
N ILE A 16 0.49 -29.94 -0.90
CA ILE A 16 0.89 -29.25 0.34
C ILE A 16 2.24 -28.51 0.20
N ALA A 17 2.95 -28.63 -0.93
CA ALA A 17 4.30 -28.07 -1.09
C ALA A 17 4.45 -26.89 -2.08
N SER A 18 3.37 -26.28 -2.59
CA SER A 18 3.51 -25.23 -3.63
C SER A 18 2.45 -24.12 -3.61
N ILE A 19 1.72 -23.92 -2.51
CA ILE A 19 0.78 -22.79 -2.35
C ILE A 19 1.27 -21.91 -1.20
N ALA A 20 2.31 -21.13 -1.49
CA ALA A 20 2.71 -19.97 -0.70
C ALA A 20 2.83 -18.76 -1.63
N THR A 21 1.81 -18.55 -2.46
CA THR A 21 1.74 -17.44 -3.41
C THR A 21 0.33 -17.45 -4.02
N VAL A 22 -0.27 -16.26 -4.13
CA VAL A 22 -1.53 -15.90 -4.82
C VAL A 22 -2.73 -15.63 -3.89
N GLY A 23 -3.13 -14.35 -3.89
CA GLY A 23 -4.45 -13.86 -3.45
C GLY A 23 -4.33 -12.87 -2.29
N ALA A 24 -4.59 -11.57 -2.48
CA ALA A 24 -5.84 -11.10 -3.09
C ALA A 24 -5.68 -10.37 -4.43
N SER A 25 -6.12 -11.07 -5.48
CA SER A 25 -6.76 -10.54 -6.70
C SER A 25 -5.92 -9.78 -7.74
N ALA A 26 -5.12 -10.52 -8.53
CA ALA A 26 -5.02 -10.33 -9.99
C ALA A 26 -4.11 -11.39 -10.64
N ALA A 27 -4.69 -12.40 -11.31
CA ALA A 27 -4.04 -13.14 -12.39
C ALA A 27 -5.10 -13.94 -13.16
N LEU A 28 -4.89 -14.09 -14.48
CA LEU A 28 -5.77 -14.61 -15.55
C LEU A 28 -6.54 -13.47 -16.25
N ALA A 29 -6.31 -13.15 -17.53
CA ALA A 29 -5.56 -13.82 -18.59
C ALA A 29 -5.21 -12.81 -19.71
N VAL A 30 -4.02 -12.91 -20.31
CA VAL A 30 -3.82 -12.51 -21.72
C VAL A 30 -2.76 -13.43 -22.32
N ASN A 31 -3.20 -14.34 -23.20
CA ASN A 31 -2.33 -15.04 -24.12
C ASN A 31 -2.47 -14.32 -25.47
N ALA A 32 -1.48 -13.53 -25.86
CA ALA A 32 -1.39 -12.95 -27.21
C ALA A 32 0.09 -12.85 -27.60
N GLY A 33 0.38 -13.33 -28.81
CA GLY A 33 1.69 -13.70 -29.33
C GLY A 33 2.79 -12.64 -29.23
N ALA A 34 4.01 -13.14 -29.09
CA ALA A 34 5.24 -12.38 -29.17
C ALA A 34 5.35 -11.64 -30.52
N ALA A 35 5.52 -10.32 -30.45
CA ALA A 35 6.05 -9.52 -31.54
C ALA A 35 7.30 -8.82 -31.01
N ASN A 36 8.45 -9.18 -31.57
CA ASN A 36 9.76 -8.60 -31.28
C ASN A 36 9.73 -7.09 -31.53
N ALA A 37 9.89 -6.29 -30.48
CA ALA A 37 10.26 -4.88 -30.59
C ALA A 37 11.61 -4.71 -29.90
N GLN A 38 12.59 -4.31 -30.70
CA GLN A 38 13.99 -4.13 -30.34
C GLN A 38 14.19 -3.22 -29.12
N ASP A 39 15.17 -3.60 -28.31
CA ASP A 39 15.79 -2.80 -27.27
C ASP A 39 16.13 -1.39 -27.77
N ALA A 40 15.32 -0.42 -27.35
CA ALA A 40 15.69 0.98 -27.34
C ALA A 40 15.74 1.40 -25.87
N ALA A 41 16.93 1.25 -25.28
CA ALA A 41 17.28 1.90 -24.03
C ALA A 41 16.96 3.41 -24.18
N THR A 42 15.95 3.86 -23.44
CA THR A 42 15.56 5.27 -23.43
C THR A 42 16.59 6.02 -22.60
N PRO A 43 17.20 7.11 -23.10
CA PRO A 43 18.11 7.90 -22.28
C PRO A 43 17.32 8.47 -21.09
N ALA A 44 17.87 8.32 -19.89
CA ALA A 44 17.33 8.92 -18.68
C ALA A 44 17.12 10.42 -18.91
N ALA A 45 15.90 10.90 -18.70
CA ALA A 45 15.61 12.32 -18.73
C ALA A 45 16.52 13.04 -17.72
N HIS A 46 17.28 14.03 -18.20
CA HIS A 46 18.04 14.91 -17.33
C HIS A 46 17.12 15.48 -16.24
N PRO A 47 17.54 15.53 -14.96
CA PRO A 47 16.75 16.17 -13.93
C PRO A 47 16.51 17.62 -14.34
N THR A 48 15.24 17.99 -14.53
CA THR A 48 14.85 19.40 -14.68
C THR A 48 15.34 20.14 -13.44
N SER A 49 16.27 21.07 -13.61
CA SER A 49 16.78 21.88 -12.52
C SER A 49 15.70 22.85 -12.05
N GLY A 50 15.05 22.55 -10.93
CA GLY A 50 14.07 23.41 -10.27
C GLY A 50 12.61 23.11 -10.58
N THR A 51 11.74 23.87 -9.91
CA THR A 51 10.29 23.82 -9.98
C THR A 51 9.80 24.39 -11.31
N ALA A 52 9.03 23.59 -12.05
CA ALA A 52 8.43 24.00 -13.32
C ALA A 52 6.95 24.33 -13.13
N TYR A 53 6.60 25.61 -13.26
CA TYR A 53 5.21 26.07 -13.27
C TYR A 53 4.63 26.00 -14.69
N THR A 54 3.37 25.56 -14.84
CA THR A 54 2.71 25.48 -16.15
C THR A 54 2.14 26.82 -16.61
N GLY A 55 1.99 27.76 -15.68
CA GLY A 55 1.28 29.03 -15.88
C GLY A 55 -0.20 28.98 -15.46
N ASP A 56 -0.77 27.79 -15.26
CA ASP A 56 -2.16 27.64 -14.86
C ASP A 56 -2.36 27.92 -13.37
N VAL A 57 -3.58 28.38 -13.04
CA VAL A 57 -4.05 28.59 -11.66
C VAL A 57 -5.44 27.97 -11.50
N ILE A 58 -5.57 26.99 -10.61
CA ILE A 58 -6.85 26.32 -10.32
C ILE A 58 -7.28 26.69 -8.91
N ARG A 59 -8.43 27.36 -8.78
CA ARG A 59 -8.97 27.82 -7.48
C ARG A 59 -7.92 28.54 -6.61
N GLY A 60 -7.17 29.44 -7.25
CA GLY A 60 -6.11 30.24 -6.61
C GLY A 60 -4.80 29.48 -6.31
N LYS A 61 -4.66 28.22 -6.72
CA LYS A 61 -3.44 27.41 -6.53
C LYS A 61 -2.69 27.28 -7.84
N LYS A 62 -1.38 27.53 -7.81
CA LYS A 62 -0.51 27.39 -8.98
C LYS A 62 -0.39 25.91 -9.38
N VAL A 63 -0.25 25.68 -10.67
CA VAL A 63 -0.03 24.35 -11.24
C VAL A 63 1.45 24.17 -11.59
N ILE A 64 2.01 23.02 -11.21
CA ILE A 64 3.39 22.61 -11.48
C ILE A 64 3.43 21.33 -12.30
N SER A 65 4.46 21.15 -13.12
CA SER A 65 4.76 19.90 -13.85
C SER A 65 6.03 19.20 -13.36
N ALA A 66 6.80 19.87 -12.50
CA ALA A 66 7.90 19.34 -11.70
C ALA A 66 8.06 20.19 -10.44
N LEU A 67 8.50 19.59 -9.33
CA LEU A 67 8.75 20.29 -8.06
C LEU A 67 10.20 20.10 -7.62
N ASP A 68 10.85 21.19 -7.23
CA ASP A 68 11.97 21.18 -6.31
C ASP A 68 11.55 21.97 -5.06
N VAL A 69 11.40 21.28 -3.92
CA VAL A 69 10.98 21.94 -2.67
C VAL A 69 11.96 23.03 -2.22
N ASN A 70 13.19 23.06 -2.72
CA ASN A 70 14.17 24.10 -2.40
C ASN A 70 13.79 25.48 -2.96
N ASP A 71 13.02 25.54 -4.05
CA ASP A 71 12.58 26.80 -4.66
C ASP A 71 11.39 27.45 -3.93
N LEU A 72 10.75 26.73 -3.02
CA LEU A 72 9.62 27.25 -2.26
C LEU A 72 10.10 28.16 -1.13
N GLU A 73 9.34 29.19 -0.80
CA GLU A 73 9.66 30.05 0.34
C GLU A 73 9.58 29.27 1.67
N PRO A 74 10.59 29.39 2.56
CA PRO A 74 10.59 28.70 3.85
C PRO A 74 9.61 29.32 4.85
N GLY A 75 9.28 28.56 5.90
CA GLY A 75 8.45 29.03 7.02
C GLY A 75 6.96 29.12 6.72
N GLN A 76 6.48 28.52 5.63
CA GLN A 76 5.04 28.51 5.29
C GLN A 76 4.56 27.24 4.59
N LYS A 77 3.23 27.12 4.44
CA LYS A 77 2.59 26.06 3.67
C LYS A 77 2.33 26.52 2.23
N HIS A 78 2.65 25.65 1.28
CA HIS A 78 2.37 25.86 -0.14
C HIS A 78 1.31 24.87 -0.60
N LEU A 79 0.26 25.38 -1.25
CA LEU A 79 -0.81 24.58 -1.83
C LEU A 79 -0.72 24.67 -3.35
N LEU A 80 -0.44 23.54 -3.98
CA LEU A 80 -0.17 23.44 -5.41
C LEU A 80 -1.04 22.34 -6.02
N TYR A 81 -1.21 22.40 -7.34
CA TYR A 81 -1.64 21.26 -8.13
C TYR A 81 -0.47 20.75 -8.95
N PHE A 82 -0.29 19.43 -9.00
CA PHE A 82 0.65 18.82 -9.93
C PHE A 82 -0.08 18.31 -11.17
N GLN A 83 0.44 18.67 -12.34
CA GLN A 83 -0.07 18.29 -13.64
C GLN A 83 0.33 16.85 -13.98
N GLY A 84 -0.60 15.92 -13.83
CA GLY A 84 -0.43 14.52 -14.19
C GLY A 84 -0.74 14.21 -15.65
N ALA A 85 -1.06 12.93 -15.91
CA ALA A 85 -1.38 12.44 -17.26
C ALA A 85 -2.56 13.17 -17.91
N GLN A 86 -2.52 13.22 -19.25
CA GLN A 86 -3.60 13.80 -20.07
C GLN A 86 -4.81 12.87 -20.16
N MET A 87 -5.98 13.49 -20.24
CA MET A 87 -7.28 12.91 -20.56
C MET A 87 -7.47 12.81 -22.08
N PRO A 88 -8.43 12.00 -22.57
CA PRO A 88 -8.71 11.86 -24.00
C PRO A 88 -9.02 13.17 -24.75
N THR A 89 -9.50 14.20 -24.04
CA THR A 89 -9.82 15.53 -24.60
C THR A 89 -8.67 16.53 -24.53
N GLY A 90 -7.48 16.10 -24.09
CA GLY A 90 -6.27 16.94 -24.01
C GLY A 90 -6.10 17.73 -22.70
N GLN A 91 -7.10 17.75 -21.82
CA GLN A 91 -6.96 18.29 -20.45
C GLN A 91 -6.11 17.37 -19.56
N HIS A 92 -5.66 17.83 -18.41
CA HIS A 92 -4.85 17.03 -17.47
C HIS A 92 -5.62 16.61 -16.23
N TRP A 93 -5.27 15.43 -15.68
CA TRP A 93 -5.58 15.11 -14.29
C TRP A 93 -4.64 15.88 -13.37
N TYR A 94 -5.19 16.57 -12.37
CA TYR A 94 -4.42 17.34 -11.39
C TYR A 94 -4.50 16.70 -10.02
N VAL A 95 -3.34 16.47 -9.40
CA VAL A 95 -3.26 15.98 -8.01
C VAL A 95 -2.92 17.13 -7.06
N SER A 96 -3.51 17.09 -5.88
CA SER A 96 -3.36 18.04 -4.80
C SER A 96 -2.03 17.82 -4.08
N VAL A 97 -1.20 18.86 -4.02
CA VAL A 97 0.10 18.83 -3.34
C VAL A 97 0.12 19.89 -2.24
N THR A 98 0.39 19.46 -1.01
CA THR A 98 0.61 20.35 0.13
C THR A 98 2.06 20.23 0.59
N VAL A 99 2.79 21.34 0.64
CA VAL A 99 4.17 21.35 1.15
C VAL A 99 4.25 22.23 2.38
N ALA A 100 4.60 21.65 3.52
CA ALA A 100 5.00 22.38 4.72
C ALA A 100 6.54 22.52 4.72
N LYS A 101 7.05 23.67 4.29
CA LYS A 101 8.50 23.93 4.24
C LYS A 101 8.93 24.68 5.49
N GLY A 102 9.74 24.03 6.32
CA GLY A 102 10.25 24.57 7.57
C GLY A 102 11.05 25.86 7.38
N ALA A 103 11.09 26.70 8.41
CA ALA A 103 11.92 27.89 8.46
C ALA A 103 13.43 27.58 8.47
N ARG A 104 13.80 26.34 8.83
CA ARG A 104 15.18 25.87 8.93
C ARG A 104 15.44 24.69 7.99
N PRO A 105 16.68 24.51 7.50
CA PRO A 105 17.06 23.30 6.74
C PRO A 105 16.88 22.02 7.57
N GLY A 106 16.66 20.88 6.90
CA GLY A 106 16.46 19.58 7.55
C GLY A 106 16.00 18.50 6.55
N LYS A 107 15.60 17.35 7.08
CA LYS A 107 15.12 16.20 6.30
C LYS A 107 13.83 16.50 5.53
N ARG A 108 13.63 15.81 4.42
CA ARG A 108 12.44 15.90 3.56
C ARG A 108 11.62 14.61 3.66
N GLY A 109 10.44 14.69 4.24
CA GLY A 109 9.48 13.58 4.32
C GLY A 109 8.38 13.70 3.27
N VAL A 110 8.04 12.60 2.62
CA VAL A 110 6.90 12.52 1.68
C VAL A 110 5.81 11.61 2.24
N LEU A 111 4.58 12.11 2.29
CA LEU A 111 3.39 11.39 2.71
C LEU A 111 2.46 11.20 1.51
N THR A 112 2.12 9.97 1.15
CA THR A 112 1.20 9.68 0.05
C THR A 112 -0.06 9.00 0.55
N SER A 113 -1.19 9.34 -0.06
CA SER A 113 -2.46 8.63 0.13
C SER A 113 -3.29 8.70 -1.15
N GLY A 114 -4.38 7.94 -1.19
CA GLY A 114 -5.28 7.96 -2.35
C GLY A 114 -4.65 7.31 -3.59
N VAL A 115 -3.71 6.39 -3.41
CA VAL A 115 -3.21 5.49 -4.48
C VAL A 115 -4.35 4.59 -4.96
N HIS A 116 -5.21 4.15 -4.04
CA HIS A 116 -6.52 3.59 -4.36
C HIS A 116 -7.62 4.57 -3.98
N GLY A 117 -8.69 4.58 -4.76
CA GLY A 117 -9.74 5.58 -4.65
C GLY A 117 -10.85 5.29 -3.65
N ASP A 118 -10.86 4.11 -3.06
CA ASP A 118 -11.83 3.69 -2.04
C ASP A 118 -11.29 3.76 -0.62
N GLU A 119 -10.07 4.25 -0.43
CA GLU A 119 -9.39 4.35 0.86
C GLU A 119 -9.49 5.78 1.39
N MET A 120 -10.28 5.99 2.45
CA MET A 120 -10.64 7.34 2.91
C MET A 120 -9.93 7.73 4.21
N SER A 121 -9.69 6.77 5.10
CA SER A 121 -9.06 7.02 6.41
C SER A 121 -7.61 7.48 6.26
N ASN A 122 -6.87 6.93 5.29
CA ASN A 122 -5.51 7.37 4.95
C ASN A 122 -5.46 8.83 4.47
N ILE A 123 -6.38 9.26 3.60
CA ILE A 123 -6.46 10.65 3.13
C ILE A 123 -6.65 11.60 4.31
N HIS A 124 -7.59 11.29 5.21
CA HIS A 124 -7.84 12.14 6.36
C HIS A 124 -6.69 12.11 7.38
N ALA A 125 -6.01 10.98 7.57
CA ALA A 125 -4.83 10.88 8.43
C ALA A 125 -3.72 11.81 7.94
N VAL A 126 -3.37 11.76 6.64
CA VAL A 126 -2.35 12.63 6.06
C VAL A 126 -2.75 14.11 6.16
N GLN A 127 -4.01 14.45 5.86
CA GLN A 127 -4.51 15.83 6.04
C GLN A 127 -4.40 16.29 7.49
N THR A 128 -4.71 15.42 8.45
CA THR A 128 -4.64 15.74 9.88
C THR A 128 -3.20 16.01 10.32
N VAL A 129 -2.24 15.17 9.89
CA VAL A 129 -0.81 15.43 10.10
C VAL A 129 -0.44 16.79 9.53
N MET A 130 -0.74 17.04 8.25
CA MET A 130 -0.39 18.30 7.59
C MET A 130 -1.02 19.52 8.26
N ASN A 131 -2.20 19.39 8.86
CA ASN A 131 -2.86 20.48 9.60
C ASN A 131 -2.14 20.81 10.92
N GLN A 132 -1.54 19.82 11.60
CA GLN A 132 -0.79 20.02 12.85
C GLN A 132 0.59 20.67 12.64
N LEU A 133 1.11 20.65 11.42
CA LEU A 133 2.41 21.23 11.11
C LEU A 133 2.38 22.76 11.14
N ASP A 134 3.30 23.35 11.87
CA ASP A 134 3.64 24.78 11.84
C ASP A 134 5.02 24.97 11.18
N PRO A 135 5.06 25.35 9.89
CA PRO A 135 6.31 25.55 9.16
C PRO A 135 7.27 26.57 9.80
N ALA A 136 6.77 27.56 10.54
CA ALA A 136 7.63 28.53 11.23
C ALA A 136 8.50 27.88 12.33
N GLN A 137 8.03 26.75 12.88
CA GLN A 137 8.69 25.98 13.93
C GLN A 137 9.36 24.69 13.44
N MET A 138 9.27 24.39 12.15
CA MET A 138 9.85 23.17 11.58
C MET A 138 11.28 23.36 11.06
N SER A 139 12.00 22.24 11.00
CA SER A 139 13.22 22.07 10.20
C SER A 139 12.93 21.11 9.05
N GLY A 140 13.50 21.33 7.87
CA GLY A 140 13.27 20.48 6.70
C GLY A 140 11.90 20.69 6.06
N THR A 141 11.34 19.65 5.45
CA THR A 141 10.12 19.75 4.63
C THR A 141 9.24 18.51 4.82
N VAL A 142 7.93 18.70 4.88
CA VAL A 142 6.96 17.62 4.71
C VAL A 142 6.09 17.93 3.50
N MET A 143 6.05 17.02 2.53
CA MET A 143 5.18 17.10 1.37
C MET A 143 4.12 16.01 1.44
N ALA A 144 2.86 16.38 1.20
CA ALA A 144 1.76 15.44 1.10
C ALA A 144 1.14 15.47 -0.31
N VAL A 145 0.87 14.29 -0.86
CA VAL A 145 0.08 14.09 -2.09
C VAL A 145 -1.08 13.16 -1.73
N THR A 146 -2.29 13.72 -1.63
CA THR A 146 -3.42 13.03 -0.98
C THR A 146 -4.38 12.34 -1.93
N ASP A 147 -4.25 12.61 -3.23
CA ASP A 147 -5.13 12.15 -4.29
C ASP A 147 -4.35 11.57 -5.48
N VAL A 148 -3.35 10.72 -5.17
CA VAL A 148 -2.40 10.15 -6.15
C VAL A 148 -3.08 9.55 -7.37
N ALA A 149 -4.14 8.77 -7.18
CA ALA A 149 -4.96 8.21 -8.24
C ALA A 149 -6.32 8.92 -8.32
N ARG A 150 -6.31 10.24 -8.52
CA ARG A 150 -7.53 11.06 -8.50
C ARG A 150 -8.75 10.47 -9.23
N PRO A 151 -8.66 9.89 -10.44
CA PRO A 151 -9.81 9.29 -11.11
C PRO A 151 -10.41 8.08 -10.38
N ALA A 152 -9.58 7.31 -9.67
CA ALA A 152 -10.05 6.26 -8.79
C ALA A 152 -10.84 6.87 -7.63
N ILE A 153 -10.35 7.96 -7.02
CA ILE A 153 -11.01 8.66 -5.90
C ILE A 153 -12.35 9.25 -6.30
N GLU A 154 -12.41 9.96 -7.43
CA GLU A 154 -13.66 10.59 -7.92
C GLU A 154 -14.73 9.53 -8.25
N SER A 155 -14.33 8.29 -8.55
CA SER A 155 -15.23 7.15 -8.73
C SER A 155 -15.42 6.30 -7.46
N MET A 156 -14.73 6.66 -6.37
CA MET A 156 -14.62 5.91 -5.12
C MET A 156 -14.24 4.44 -5.32
N GLN A 157 -13.46 4.11 -6.34
CA GLN A 157 -13.05 2.73 -6.67
C GLN A 157 -11.59 2.49 -6.32
N ARG A 158 -11.24 1.25 -5.99
CA ARG A 158 -9.83 0.86 -5.82
C ARG A 158 -8.97 1.21 -7.03
N ARG A 159 -9.48 0.89 -8.22
CA ARG A 159 -8.73 0.91 -9.48
C ARG A 159 -9.06 2.15 -10.30
N TRP A 160 -8.07 2.62 -11.07
CA TRP A 160 -8.22 3.71 -12.00
C TRP A 160 -9.15 3.30 -13.16
N PRO A 161 -10.24 4.05 -13.43
CA PRO A 161 -11.11 3.82 -14.58
C PRO A 161 -10.45 4.34 -15.86
N ASN A 162 -9.84 3.43 -16.62
CA ASN A 162 -9.22 3.77 -17.90
C ASN A 162 -10.31 4.15 -18.92
N GLN A 163 -10.02 5.11 -19.78
CA GLN A 163 -10.97 5.63 -20.78
C GLN A 163 -10.47 5.46 -22.22
N GLY A 164 -9.15 5.28 -22.41
CA GLY A 164 -8.52 5.33 -23.74
C GLY A 164 -8.64 4.04 -24.56
N ARG A 165 -8.93 2.90 -23.93
CA ARG A 165 -8.95 1.57 -24.59
C ARG A 165 -10.19 0.73 -24.28
N GLY A 166 -11.20 1.32 -23.63
CA GLY A 166 -12.37 0.62 -23.09
C GLY A 166 -12.48 0.77 -21.58
N LEU A 167 -13.46 0.10 -20.98
CA LEU A 167 -13.74 0.11 -19.54
C LEU A 167 -12.77 -0.79 -18.76
N ASP A 168 -11.48 -0.53 -18.87
CA ASP A 168 -10.48 -1.25 -18.08
C ASP A 168 -10.33 -0.60 -16.70
N LEU A 169 -10.18 -1.43 -15.67
CA LEU A 169 -9.84 -1.00 -14.32
C LEU A 169 -8.40 -1.40 -14.00
N ILE A 170 -7.52 -0.41 -13.91
CA ILE A 170 -6.09 -0.64 -13.69
C ILE A 170 -5.76 -0.30 -12.23
N ASP A 171 -5.13 -1.24 -11.52
CA ASP A 171 -4.60 -0.98 -10.19
C ASP A 171 -3.28 -0.20 -10.32
N MET A 172 -3.31 1.08 -9.95
CA MET A 172 -2.13 1.95 -10.04
C MET A 172 -1.01 1.50 -9.11
N ASN A 173 -1.32 0.77 -8.03
CA ASN A 173 -0.32 0.20 -7.13
C ASN A 173 0.32 -1.09 -7.68
N ARG A 174 0.28 -1.28 -9.01
CA ARG A 174 1.07 -2.26 -9.77
C ARG A 174 1.92 -1.61 -10.87
N GLU A 175 1.87 -0.29 -10.96
CA GLU A 175 2.48 0.48 -12.05
C GLU A 175 3.78 1.16 -11.63
N TRP A 176 4.15 1.18 -10.34
CA TRP A 176 5.30 1.95 -9.86
C TRP A 176 6.65 1.34 -10.28
N PRO A 177 7.69 2.15 -10.58
CA PRO A 177 7.74 3.63 -10.55
C PRO A 177 7.02 4.32 -11.74
N GLY A 178 6.45 3.54 -12.65
CA GLY A 178 5.76 4.03 -13.83
C GLY A 178 6.68 4.36 -14.99
N ASN A 179 6.06 4.75 -16.10
CA ASN A 179 6.76 5.16 -17.31
C ASN A 179 6.01 6.34 -17.91
N GLU A 180 6.64 7.52 -17.95
CA GLU A 180 6.04 8.75 -18.52
C GLU A 180 5.60 8.58 -19.99
N ASN A 181 6.18 7.62 -20.69
CA ASN A 181 5.85 7.21 -22.06
C ASN A 181 5.08 5.88 -22.14
N GLY A 182 4.58 5.37 -21.02
CA GLY A 182 3.90 4.08 -20.89
C GLY A 182 2.66 3.94 -21.78
N ALA A 183 2.19 2.70 -21.98
CA ALA A 183 1.06 2.42 -22.85
C ALA A 183 -0.31 2.83 -22.26
N THR A 184 -0.39 2.95 -20.93
CA THR A 184 -1.62 3.24 -20.19
C THR A 184 -1.52 4.60 -19.48
N ALA A 185 -2.66 5.26 -19.26
CA ALA A 185 -2.69 6.52 -18.52
C ALA A 185 -2.17 6.37 -17.06
N PRO A 186 -2.50 5.31 -16.30
CA PRO A 186 -1.94 5.07 -14.97
C PRO A 186 -0.42 4.92 -14.97
N SER A 187 0.16 4.16 -15.92
CA SER A 187 1.61 4.01 -16.04
C SER A 187 2.32 5.35 -16.28
N ARG A 188 1.76 6.19 -17.17
CA ARG A 188 2.22 7.56 -17.41
C ARG A 188 2.09 8.45 -16.19
N HIS A 189 0.95 8.38 -15.51
CA HIS A 189 0.67 9.17 -14.32
C HIS A 189 1.65 8.83 -13.19
N ALA A 190 1.88 7.53 -12.93
CA ALA A 190 2.87 7.04 -11.97
C ALA A 190 4.27 7.54 -12.31
N GLY A 191 4.69 7.46 -13.58
CA GLY A 191 6.00 7.94 -14.03
C GLY A 191 6.19 9.44 -13.81
N LEU A 192 5.17 10.25 -14.14
CA LEU A 192 5.20 11.70 -13.94
C LEU A 192 5.31 12.06 -12.46
N LEU A 193 4.47 11.46 -11.61
CA LEU A 193 4.50 11.70 -10.17
C LEU A 193 5.83 11.25 -9.57
N PHE A 194 6.25 10.02 -9.83
CA PHE A 194 7.44 9.46 -9.21
C PHE A 194 8.70 10.25 -9.58
N ASN A 195 8.90 10.51 -10.87
CA ASN A 195 10.14 11.12 -11.35
C ASN A 195 10.21 12.63 -11.11
N ARG A 196 9.08 13.34 -11.18
CA ARG A 196 9.05 14.82 -11.20
C ARG A 196 8.49 15.46 -9.92
N LEU A 197 7.90 14.67 -9.03
CA LEU A 197 7.30 15.15 -7.79
C LEU A 197 7.82 14.39 -6.57
N LEU A 198 7.65 13.06 -6.53
CA LEU A 198 7.85 12.27 -5.30
C LEU A 198 9.34 12.01 -5.02
N ARG A 199 10.02 11.25 -5.88
CA ARG A 199 11.43 10.84 -5.69
C ARG A 199 12.39 12.01 -5.45
N PRO A 200 12.40 13.09 -6.26
CA PRO A 200 13.42 14.14 -6.10
C PRO A 200 13.27 14.91 -4.79
N ASN A 201 12.11 14.82 -4.10
CA ASN A 201 11.78 15.61 -2.92
C ASN A 201 11.73 14.78 -1.61
N ALA A 202 12.20 13.52 -1.63
CA ALA A 202 12.11 12.62 -0.49
C ALA A 202 13.49 12.18 0.02
N ASP A 203 13.69 12.26 1.34
CA ASP A 203 14.74 11.55 2.08
C ASP A 203 14.18 10.30 2.78
N PHE A 204 12.88 10.28 3.06
CA PHE A 204 12.07 9.13 3.47
C PHE A 204 10.63 9.33 2.98
N ALA A 205 9.85 8.25 2.89
CA ALA A 205 8.46 8.30 2.46
C ALA A 205 7.56 7.39 3.31
N ILE A 206 6.27 7.73 3.36
CA ILE A 206 5.23 6.92 4.01
C ILE A 206 4.02 6.88 3.10
N ASP A 207 3.65 5.67 2.67
CA ASP A 207 2.55 5.46 1.72
C ASP A 207 1.36 4.81 2.43
N PHE A 208 0.33 5.61 2.73
CA PHE A 208 -0.79 5.22 3.57
C PHE A 208 -1.89 4.53 2.76
N HIS A 209 -2.36 3.38 3.25
CA HIS A 209 -3.43 2.57 2.66
C HIS A 209 -4.52 2.25 3.68
N THR A 210 -5.57 1.60 3.22
CA THR A 210 -6.54 0.87 4.03
C THR A 210 -6.79 -0.49 3.38
N GLY A 211 -7.66 -1.32 3.98
CA GLY A 211 -8.30 -2.40 3.23
C GLY A 211 -9.01 -1.86 1.97
N THR A 212 -9.30 -2.75 1.02
CA THR A 212 -10.08 -2.43 -0.21
C THR A 212 -11.57 -2.57 0.03
N THR A 213 -12.43 -2.01 -0.83
CA THR A 213 -13.88 -2.22 -0.75
C THR A 213 -14.21 -3.71 -0.60
N GLY A 214 -14.99 -4.05 0.42
CA GLY A 214 -15.34 -5.43 0.77
C GLY A 214 -14.31 -6.15 1.63
N PHE A 215 -13.27 -5.47 2.11
CA PHE A 215 -12.23 -6.05 2.95
C PHE A 215 -11.73 -5.05 4.01
N GLU A 216 -11.67 -5.49 5.26
CA GLU A 216 -11.22 -4.70 6.40
C GLU A 216 -9.92 -5.26 6.94
N VAL A 217 -9.08 -4.39 7.49
CA VAL A 217 -7.81 -4.79 8.09
C VAL A 217 -7.67 -4.17 9.49
N THR A 218 -6.77 -4.72 10.30
CA THR A 218 -6.37 -4.14 11.59
C THR A 218 -5.64 -2.81 11.38
N ALA A 219 -5.35 -2.09 12.46
CA ALA A 219 -4.33 -1.04 12.40
C ALA A 219 -2.95 -1.71 12.40
N PHE A 220 -2.28 -1.73 11.24
CA PHE A 220 -0.96 -2.34 11.12
C PHE A 220 -0.01 -1.56 10.21
N ASN A 221 1.29 -1.82 10.37
CA ASN A 221 2.34 -1.33 9.47
C ASN A 221 2.94 -2.49 8.67
N LEU A 222 3.29 -2.23 7.42
CA LEU A 222 3.92 -3.17 6.49
C LEU A 222 5.26 -2.60 5.99
N GLY A 223 6.34 -3.36 6.17
CA GLY A 223 7.66 -3.01 5.64
C GLY A 223 8.73 -4.00 6.09
N GLY A 224 9.85 -4.06 5.37
CA GLY A 224 11.01 -4.89 5.73
C GLY A 224 11.78 -4.31 6.92
N MET A 225 11.70 -4.96 8.08
CA MET A 225 12.34 -4.50 9.32
C MET A 225 13.84 -4.82 9.39
N ASP A 226 14.39 -5.53 8.41
CA ASP A 226 15.83 -5.70 8.21
C ASP A 226 16.49 -4.40 7.74
N VAL A 227 15.73 -3.48 7.12
CA VAL A 227 16.21 -2.12 6.82
C VAL A 227 16.12 -1.26 8.08
N PRO A 228 17.25 -0.80 8.66
CA PRO A 228 17.25 -0.16 9.98
C PRO A 228 16.37 1.09 10.07
N GLU A 229 16.34 1.90 9.01
CA GLU A 229 15.52 3.12 8.97
C GLU A 229 14.03 2.79 8.89
N VAL A 230 13.64 1.78 8.10
CA VAL A 230 12.25 1.31 8.02
C VAL A 230 11.81 0.76 9.36
N LYS A 231 12.64 -0.07 10.00
CA LYS A 231 12.39 -0.58 11.36
C LYS A 231 12.17 0.55 12.36
N ALA A 232 13.06 1.54 12.36
CA ALA A 232 12.95 2.69 13.25
C ALA A 232 11.62 3.44 13.04
N MET A 233 11.17 3.63 11.80
CA MET A 233 9.90 4.29 11.51
C MET A 233 8.68 3.47 11.89
N VAL A 234 8.61 2.18 11.55
CA VAL A 234 7.42 1.35 11.81
C VAL A 234 7.18 1.14 13.31
N GLU A 235 8.25 1.04 14.11
CA GLU A 235 8.16 0.87 15.57
C GLU A 235 7.68 2.13 16.31
N LEU A 236 7.66 3.30 15.65
CA LEU A 236 7.20 4.56 16.24
C LEU A 236 5.67 4.72 16.25
N TYR A 237 4.93 3.77 15.68
CA TYR A 237 3.47 3.80 15.63
C TYR A 237 2.85 2.98 16.77
N PRO A 238 1.86 3.51 17.50
CA PRO A 238 1.13 2.76 18.52
C PRO A 238 0.04 1.87 17.89
N VAL A 239 0.44 0.97 16.99
CA VAL A 239 -0.47 0.06 16.25
C VAL A 239 -0.32 -1.38 16.75
N GLY A 240 -1.36 -2.21 16.58
CA GLY A 240 -1.40 -3.54 17.17
C GLY A 240 -0.54 -4.58 16.46
N GLN A 241 -0.22 -4.36 15.18
CA GLN A 241 0.45 -5.36 14.35
C GLN A 241 1.50 -4.74 13.44
N ILE A 242 2.57 -5.49 13.17
CA ILE A 242 3.56 -5.18 12.13
C ILE A 242 3.73 -6.43 11.26
N PHE A 243 3.58 -6.25 9.95
CA PHE A 243 3.93 -7.26 8.96
C PHE A 243 5.35 -6.97 8.45
N ASP A 244 6.31 -7.71 8.97
CA ASP A 244 7.72 -7.67 8.58
C ASP A 244 7.92 -8.44 7.26
N ASN A 245 7.75 -7.74 6.14
CA ASN A 245 7.88 -8.35 4.83
C ASN A 245 8.20 -7.31 3.75
N HIS A 246 9.08 -7.70 2.82
CA HIS A 246 9.27 -6.98 1.57
C HIS A 246 8.13 -7.34 0.62
N VAL A 247 7.37 -6.33 0.20
CA VAL A 247 6.16 -6.52 -0.59
C VAL A 247 6.49 -6.82 -2.06
N TYR A 248 5.46 -7.03 -2.87
CA TYR A 248 5.51 -7.26 -4.31
C TYR A 248 6.20 -6.15 -5.11
N PRO A 249 6.79 -6.47 -6.28
CA PRO A 249 7.19 -5.48 -7.26
C PRO A 249 6.00 -4.61 -7.70
N GLY A 250 6.27 -3.34 -8.02
CA GLY A 250 5.28 -2.44 -8.62
C GLY A 250 4.40 -1.66 -7.63
N VAL A 251 4.62 -1.79 -6.31
CA VAL A 251 3.97 -0.96 -5.27
C VAL A 251 4.80 0.28 -4.94
N LEU A 252 4.15 1.37 -4.48
CA LEU A 252 4.81 2.67 -4.32
C LEU A 252 5.92 2.68 -3.27
N HIS A 253 5.69 2.11 -2.07
CA HIS A 253 6.74 2.10 -1.04
C HIS A 253 7.99 1.35 -1.52
N ASN A 254 7.85 0.25 -2.26
CA ASN A 254 8.99 -0.46 -2.85
C ASN A 254 9.67 0.36 -3.94
N ALA A 255 8.94 1.13 -4.76
CA ALA A 255 9.57 2.02 -5.72
C ALA A 255 10.44 3.10 -5.04
N PHE A 256 10.04 3.59 -3.86
CA PHE A 256 10.91 4.45 -3.04
C PHE A 256 12.14 3.68 -2.54
N MET A 257 11.96 2.46 -2.02
CA MET A 257 13.05 1.61 -1.55
C MET A 257 14.08 1.33 -2.67
N ASP A 258 13.62 1.00 -3.87
CA ASP A 258 14.46 0.77 -5.06
C ASP A 258 15.23 2.03 -5.48
N ALA A 259 14.69 3.21 -5.17
CA ALA A 259 15.35 4.50 -5.34
C ALA A 259 16.26 4.90 -4.16
N GLY A 260 16.45 4.03 -3.17
CA GLY A 260 17.27 4.28 -1.98
C GLY A 260 16.60 5.17 -0.93
N ILE A 261 15.28 5.32 -0.97
CA ILE A 261 14.50 6.15 -0.05
C ILE A 261 13.73 5.21 0.90
N PRO A 262 14.06 5.19 2.21
CA PRO A 262 13.35 4.38 3.19
C PRO A 262 11.85 4.66 3.20
N SER A 263 11.04 3.61 3.08
CA SER A 263 9.59 3.71 2.97
C SER A 263 8.87 2.46 3.48
N PHE A 264 7.65 2.66 3.97
CA PHE A 264 6.77 1.61 4.47
C PHE A 264 5.29 2.00 4.27
N THR A 265 4.39 1.05 4.52
CA THR A 265 2.95 1.23 4.33
C THR A 265 2.18 1.07 5.64
N PRO A 266 1.60 2.15 6.18
CA PRO A 266 0.57 2.08 7.21
C PRO A 266 -0.81 1.72 6.63
N GLU A 267 -1.56 0.87 7.33
CA GLU A 267 -2.84 0.30 6.89
C GLU A 267 -3.96 0.62 7.90
N ILE A 268 -4.95 1.42 7.49
CA ILE A 268 -5.89 2.11 8.39
C ILE A 268 -7.32 1.59 8.24
N GLY A 269 -7.56 0.34 8.59
CA GLY A 269 -8.93 -0.18 8.71
C GLY A 269 -9.62 -0.45 7.38
N ALA A 270 -10.94 -0.26 7.35
CA ALA A 270 -11.79 -0.58 6.21
C ALA A 270 -11.76 0.49 5.10
N ALA A 271 -11.96 0.07 3.84
CA ALA A 271 -12.29 0.96 2.74
C ALA A 271 -13.63 1.69 2.96
N ARG A 272 -13.75 2.89 2.39
CA ARG A 272 -14.96 3.74 2.36
C ARG A 272 -15.56 4.06 3.73
N VAL A 273 -14.83 3.78 4.80
CA VAL A 273 -15.18 4.13 6.18
C VAL A 273 -14.13 5.11 6.70
N LEU A 274 -14.60 6.13 7.42
CA LEU A 274 -13.73 7.04 8.14
C LEU A 274 -13.58 6.56 9.59
N ASN A 275 -12.51 5.83 9.89
CA ASN A 275 -12.26 5.27 11.22
C ASN A 275 -11.44 6.26 12.07
N VAL A 276 -12.12 7.19 12.73
CA VAL A 276 -11.48 8.26 13.51
C VAL A 276 -10.57 7.76 14.63
N GLU A 277 -10.89 6.60 15.22
CA GLU A 277 -10.09 5.99 16.28
C GLU A 277 -8.76 5.46 15.71
N MET A 278 -8.80 4.67 14.63
CA MET A 278 -7.58 4.19 13.99
C MET A 278 -6.76 5.34 13.41
N ILE A 279 -7.39 6.33 12.78
CA ILE A 279 -6.71 7.53 12.24
C ILE A 279 -5.83 8.18 13.31
N SER A 280 -6.31 8.27 14.56
CA SER A 280 -5.53 8.88 15.64
C SER A 280 -4.19 8.17 15.91
N LEU A 281 -4.15 6.84 15.78
CA LEU A 281 -2.93 6.04 15.96
C LEU A 281 -1.90 6.35 14.89
N PHE A 282 -2.34 6.46 13.63
CA PHE A 282 -1.47 6.75 12.51
C PHE A 282 -1.01 8.21 12.47
N VAL A 283 -1.85 9.14 12.91
CA VAL A 283 -1.43 10.53 13.11
C VAL A 283 -0.35 10.62 14.19
N GLU A 284 -0.54 9.96 15.33
CA GLU A 284 0.45 9.93 16.41
C GLU A 284 1.79 9.32 15.95
N GLY A 285 1.75 8.15 15.30
CA GLY A 285 2.95 7.49 14.76
C GLY A 285 3.68 8.32 13.71
N THR A 286 2.93 8.97 12.81
CA THR A 286 3.53 9.85 11.79
C THR A 286 4.21 11.06 12.43
N MET A 287 3.57 11.68 13.44
CA MET A 287 4.19 12.77 14.19
C MET A 287 5.45 12.30 14.95
N ASN A 288 5.49 11.05 15.40
CA ASN A 288 6.71 10.48 15.99
C ASN A 288 7.83 10.30 14.96
N VAL A 289 7.53 9.83 13.75
CA VAL A 289 8.52 9.75 12.65
C VAL A 289 9.06 11.15 12.30
N LEU A 290 8.18 12.15 12.22
CA LEU A 290 8.62 13.53 11.97
C LEU A 290 9.53 14.07 13.08
N LYS A 291 9.26 13.72 14.35
CA LYS A 291 10.15 14.07 15.48
C LYS A 291 11.46 13.29 15.43
N HIS A 292 11.43 12.01 15.05
CA HIS A 292 12.61 11.17 14.92
C HIS A 292 13.62 11.77 13.93
N HIS A 293 13.12 12.27 12.81
CA HIS A 293 13.94 12.95 11.80
C HIS A 293 14.26 14.42 12.12
N GLY A 294 13.85 14.92 13.29
CA GLY A 294 14.10 16.30 13.71
C GLY A 294 13.33 17.36 12.92
N ILE A 295 12.28 16.98 12.20
CA ILE A 295 11.43 17.92 11.44
C ILE A 295 10.55 18.74 12.39
N VAL A 296 9.97 18.08 13.39
CA VAL A 296 9.14 18.67 14.43
C VAL A 296 9.82 18.47 15.79
N ALA A 297 9.83 19.50 16.63
CA ALA A 297 10.33 19.40 17.99
C ALA A 297 9.26 18.87 18.96
N GLY A 298 9.68 18.26 20.06
CA GLY A 298 8.80 17.84 21.15
C GLY A 298 9.02 16.39 21.57
N PRO A 299 8.39 15.95 22.67
CA PRO A 299 8.51 14.58 23.14
C PRO A 299 7.83 13.60 22.17
N MET A 300 8.35 12.37 22.10
CA MET A 300 7.65 11.27 21.44
C MET A 300 6.30 11.00 22.12
N GLY A 301 5.27 10.72 21.32
CA GLY A 301 4.03 10.13 21.81
C GLY A 301 4.21 8.64 22.09
N ARG A 302 3.08 7.92 22.16
CA ARG A 302 3.09 6.46 22.24
C ARG A 302 3.67 5.85 20.98
N THR A 303 4.35 4.74 21.15
CA THR A 303 5.03 3.96 20.12
C THR A 303 4.60 2.50 20.17
N GLY A 304 5.15 1.66 19.30
CA GLY A 304 4.97 0.22 19.35
C GLY A 304 5.45 -0.39 20.68
N LYS A 305 6.36 0.27 21.42
CA LYS A 305 6.81 -0.21 22.73
C LYS A 305 5.77 -0.03 23.83
N ASP A 306 4.81 0.86 23.63
CA ASP A 306 3.76 1.19 24.59
C ASP A 306 2.50 0.33 24.38
N VAL A 307 2.49 -0.52 23.35
CA VAL A 307 1.38 -1.42 23.01
C VAL A 307 1.91 -2.84 22.79
N ASN A 308 1.05 -3.85 22.94
CA ASN A 308 1.45 -5.24 22.71
C ASN A 308 1.41 -5.56 21.20
N VAL A 309 2.46 -5.16 20.47
CA VAL A 309 2.57 -5.37 19.02
C VAL A 309 2.80 -6.84 18.70
N PHE A 310 1.96 -7.41 17.84
CA PHE A 310 2.25 -8.69 17.21
C PHE A 310 3.03 -8.46 15.91
N VAL A 311 4.25 -9.00 15.84
CA VAL A 311 5.10 -8.94 14.64
C VAL A 311 5.06 -10.30 13.94
N GLY A 312 4.48 -10.34 12.74
CA GLY A 312 4.54 -11.51 11.88
C GLY A 312 5.42 -11.24 10.66
N ASN A 313 6.15 -12.25 10.22
CA ASN A 313 6.99 -12.21 9.01
C ASN A 313 6.36 -12.98 7.84
N SER A 314 5.14 -13.49 8.01
CA SER A 314 4.41 -14.24 6.99
C SER A 314 2.91 -14.09 7.18
N ALA A 315 2.16 -14.26 6.08
CA ALA A 315 0.71 -14.14 6.06
C ALA A 315 0.08 -15.41 5.47
N PHE A 316 -1.02 -15.87 6.08
CA PHE A 316 -1.77 -17.04 5.64
C PHE A 316 -3.18 -16.61 5.19
N PRO A 317 -3.41 -16.48 3.87
CA PRO A 317 -4.73 -16.15 3.35
C PRO A 317 -5.65 -17.38 3.35
N ILE A 318 -6.88 -17.19 3.81
CA ILE A 318 -7.94 -18.17 3.68
C ILE A 318 -8.85 -17.71 2.54
N LEU A 319 -8.83 -18.46 1.45
CA LEU A 319 -9.59 -18.16 0.24
C LEU A 319 -10.91 -18.93 0.23
N ALA A 320 -11.97 -18.28 -0.23
CA ALA A 320 -13.24 -18.94 -0.49
C ALA A 320 -13.04 -20.04 -1.55
N THR A 321 -13.72 -21.15 -1.36
CA THR A 321 -13.74 -22.29 -2.30
C THR A 321 -15.12 -22.46 -2.92
N GLN A 322 -16.13 -21.80 -2.37
CA GLN A 322 -17.51 -21.83 -2.84
C GLN A 322 -18.04 -20.41 -3.02
N GLY A 323 -19.18 -20.31 -3.71
CA GLY A 323 -19.99 -19.11 -3.75
C GLY A 323 -20.97 -19.07 -2.58
N GLY A 324 -21.32 -17.89 -2.08
CA GLY A 324 -22.37 -17.74 -1.08
C GLY A 324 -22.06 -16.75 0.04
N ILE A 325 -22.96 -16.73 1.04
CA ILE A 325 -22.88 -15.86 2.21
C ILE A 325 -21.80 -16.37 3.16
N VAL A 326 -20.90 -15.50 3.59
CA VAL A 326 -19.81 -15.81 4.52
C VAL A 326 -20.19 -15.36 5.93
N GLU A 327 -20.14 -16.29 6.87
CA GLU A 327 -20.29 -16.06 8.30
C GLU A 327 -18.91 -16.24 8.94
N HIS A 328 -18.32 -15.17 9.44
CA HIS A 328 -17.05 -15.23 10.15
C HIS A 328 -17.24 -15.60 11.62
N LEU A 329 -16.37 -16.47 12.13
CA LEU A 329 -16.35 -16.95 13.52
C LEU A 329 -15.25 -16.29 14.36
N VAL A 330 -14.52 -15.36 13.76
CA VAL A 330 -13.40 -14.61 14.34
C VAL A 330 -13.54 -13.13 13.97
N LYS A 331 -12.85 -12.27 14.71
CA LYS A 331 -12.77 -10.83 14.50
C LYS A 331 -11.31 -10.43 14.24
N LEU A 332 -11.13 -9.23 13.69
CA LEU A 332 -9.83 -8.57 13.62
C LEU A 332 -9.14 -8.55 14.99
N ASN A 333 -7.84 -8.84 15.01
CA ASN A 333 -6.96 -9.04 16.20
C ASN A 333 -7.21 -10.31 17.03
N ASP A 334 -8.17 -11.17 16.68
CA ASP A 334 -8.31 -12.45 17.39
C ASP A 334 -7.08 -13.33 17.14
N LYS A 335 -6.61 -14.00 18.19
CA LYS A 335 -5.62 -15.08 18.07
C LYS A 335 -6.30 -16.35 17.58
N VAL A 336 -5.62 -17.07 16.69
CA VAL A 336 -6.10 -18.34 16.13
C VAL A 336 -5.04 -19.42 16.18
N GLU A 337 -5.48 -20.67 16.32
CA GLU A 337 -4.62 -21.87 16.32
C GLU A 337 -4.83 -22.73 15.07
N PRO A 338 -3.87 -23.59 14.67
CA PRO A 338 -4.07 -24.53 13.58
C PRO A 338 -5.28 -25.42 13.82
N GLY A 339 -6.12 -25.58 12.79
CA GLY A 339 -7.38 -26.33 12.84
C GLY A 339 -8.56 -25.55 13.42
N GLN A 340 -8.36 -24.36 14.00
CA GLN A 340 -9.47 -23.52 14.46
C GLN A 340 -10.33 -23.07 13.28
N LYS A 341 -11.64 -23.28 13.37
CA LYS A 341 -12.60 -22.80 12.37
C LYS A 341 -12.73 -21.27 12.45
N VAL A 342 -12.62 -20.60 11.32
CA VAL A 342 -12.64 -19.13 11.22
C VAL A 342 -13.83 -18.58 10.42
N ALA A 343 -14.42 -19.39 9.54
CA ALA A 343 -15.56 -18.97 8.74
C ALA A 343 -16.38 -20.17 8.25
N ILE A 344 -17.66 -19.91 7.97
CA ILE A 344 -18.61 -20.83 7.35
C ILE A 344 -19.20 -20.13 6.13
N GLN A 345 -19.45 -20.85 5.04
CA GLN A 345 -20.11 -20.30 3.86
C GLN A 345 -21.40 -21.04 3.54
N ARG A 346 -22.45 -20.29 3.19
CA ARG A 346 -23.80 -20.78 2.92
C ARG A 346 -24.27 -20.41 1.53
N ASN A 347 -24.91 -21.35 0.83
CA ASN A 347 -25.56 -21.06 -0.45
C ASN A 347 -26.88 -20.28 -0.25
N SER A 348 -27.56 -19.93 -1.34
CA SER A 348 -28.83 -19.19 -1.31
C SER A 348 -29.99 -19.93 -0.62
N PHE A 349 -29.87 -21.23 -0.38
CA PHE A 349 -30.84 -22.02 0.39
C PHE A 349 -30.51 -22.07 1.89
N GLY A 350 -29.40 -21.47 2.33
CA GLY A 350 -28.94 -21.45 3.72
C GLY A 350 -28.10 -22.66 4.12
N GLU A 351 -27.86 -23.60 3.20
CA GLU A 351 -27.08 -24.82 3.44
C GLU A 351 -25.60 -24.49 3.58
N VAL A 352 -24.90 -25.10 4.55
CA VAL A 352 -23.44 -24.98 4.68
C VAL A 352 -22.78 -25.67 3.50
N VAL A 353 -22.04 -24.92 2.69
CA VAL A 353 -21.30 -25.44 1.54
C VAL A 353 -19.79 -25.51 1.77
N ALA A 354 -19.28 -24.77 2.76
CA ALA A 354 -17.88 -24.84 3.16
C ALA A 354 -17.67 -24.39 4.61
N GLU A 355 -16.64 -24.96 5.24
CA GLU A 355 -16.08 -24.49 6.51
C GLU A 355 -14.58 -24.26 6.32
N TYR A 356 -14.07 -23.17 6.88
CA TYR A 356 -12.69 -22.75 6.71
C TYR A 356 -11.97 -22.75 8.05
N THR A 357 -10.75 -23.29 8.08
CA THR A 357 -9.92 -23.38 9.28
C THR A 357 -8.58 -22.69 9.07
N SER A 358 -7.99 -22.19 10.16
CA SER A 358 -6.60 -21.74 10.14
C SER A 358 -5.63 -22.90 9.93
N GLY A 359 -4.60 -22.70 9.11
CA GLY A 359 -3.47 -23.62 8.99
C GLY A 359 -2.30 -23.27 9.91
N VAL A 360 -2.36 -22.15 10.62
CA VAL A 360 -1.25 -21.56 11.39
C VAL A 360 -1.72 -21.03 12.75
N ALA A 361 -0.79 -20.90 13.69
CA ALA A 361 -1.00 -20.08 14.89
C ALA A 361 -0.64 -18.62 14.57
N GLY A 362 -1.51 -17.66 14.86
CA GLY A 362 -1.28 -16.26 14.53
C GLY A 362 -2.41 -15.34 14.96
N GLU A 363 -2.45 -14.13 14.40
CA GLU A 363 -3.49 -13.14 14.65
C GLU A 363 -4.23 -12.76 13.36
N ILE A 364 -5.55 -12.61 13.46
CA ILE A 364 -6.35 -12.10 12.34
C ILE A 364 -5.96 -10.65 12.07
N ALA A 365 -5.45 -10.39 10.87
CA ALA A 365 -5.00 -9.08 10.45
C ALA A 365 -5.92 -8.47 9.38
N GLY A 366 -6.75 -9.27 8.71
CA GLY A 366 -7.84 -8.76 7.90
C GLY A 366 -8.91 -9.79 7.57
N GLN A 367 -10.05 -9.26 7.14
CA GLN A 367 -11.30 -9.97 7.08
C GLN A 367 -12.20 -9.35 6.00
N ARG A 368 -12.86 -10.19 5.20
CA ARG A 368 -13.86 -9.75 4.23
C ARG A 368 -15.07 -9.15 4.97
N SER A 369 -15.47 -7.95 4.58
CA SER A 369 -16.69 -7.30 5.09
C SER A 369 -17.90 -7.50 4.18
N ASP A 370 -17.68 -7.75 2.89
CA ASP A 370 -18.77 -8.11 1.98
C ASP A 370 -19.36 -9.47 2.39
N ALA A 371 -20.66 -9.49 2.67
CA ALA A 371 -21.34 -10.69 3.16
C ALA A 371 -21.32 -11.86 2.16
N MET A 372 -21.10 -11.61 0.86
CA MET A 372 -21.02 -12.64 -0.16
C MET A 372 -19.61 -12.75 -0.73
N SER A 373 -19.23 -13.97 -1.08
CA SER A 373 -17.94 -14.24 -1.71
C SER A 373 -18.06 -15.26 -2.84
N GLU A 374 -17.25 -15.08 -3.86
CA GLU A 374 -16.99 -16.06 -4.92
C GLU A 374 -15.76 -16.90 -4.58
N PRO A 375 -15.58 -18.09 -5.18
CA PRO A 375 -14.34 -18.84 -5.05
C PRO A 375 -13.11 -18.01 -5.44
N GLY A 376 -12.01 -18.15 -4.67
CA GLY A 376 -10.75 -17.44 -4.86
C GLY A 376 -10.64 -16.10 -4.13
N ASN A 377 -11.76 -15.51 -3.69
CA ASN A 377 -11.73 -14.29 -2.89
C ASN A 377 -11.13 -14.54 -1.51
N PRO A 378 -10.30 -13.62 -0.98
CA PRO A 378 -9.83 -13.69 0.39
C PRO A 378 -11.01 -13.52 1.35
N LEU A 379 -11.09 -14.39 2.35
CA LEU A 379 -12.05 -14.29 3.45
C LEU A 379 -11.38 -13.71 4.69
N VAL A 380 -10.20 -14.22 5.01
CA VAL A 380 -9.41 -13.82 6.19
C VAL A 380 -7.94 -13.85 5.79
N PHE A 381 -7.12 -12.95 6.32
CA PHE A 381 -5.67 -13.16 6.34
C PHE A 381 -5.15 -13.14 7.77
N ILE A 382 -4.30 -14.12 8.06
CA ILE A 382 -3.73 -14.36 9.38
C ILE A 382 -2.27 -13.98 9.30
N LEU A 383 -1.86 -13.00 10.10
CA LEU A 383 -0.46 -12.66 10.27
C LEU A 383 0.15 -13.67 11.25
N PHE A 384 1.30 -14.25 10.90
CA PHE A 384 1.96 -15.23 11.75
C PHE A 384 3.48 -15.12 11.69
N HIS A 385 4.14 -15.74 12.67
CA HIS A 385 5.58 -15.88 12.68
C HIS A 385 5.97 -17.23 12.07
N LYS A 386 6.55 -17.21 10.88
CA LYS A 386 7.18 -18.36 10.26
C LYS A 386 8.62 -18.47 10.79
N PRO A 387 8.99 -19.60 11.44
CA PRO A 387 10.37 -19.82 11.85
C PRO A 387 11.29 -19.74 10.62
N THR A 388 12.36 -18.96 10.71
CA THR A 388 13.45 -19.01 9.74
C THR A 388 14.13 -20.38 9.87
N MET A 389 14.22 -21.14 8.77
CA MET A 389 15.07 -22.33 8.73
C MET A 389 16.53 -21.88 8.72
N GLU A 390 17.12 -21.65 9.89
CA GLU A 390 18.57 -21.58 10.01
C GLU A 390 19.13 -23.01 9.91
N GLY A 391 19.99 -23.26 8.91
CA GLY A 391 20.86 -24.45 8.90
C GLY A 391 20.40 -25.64 8.07
N ILE A 392 19.97 -25.45 6.82
CA ILE A 392 20.22 -26.49 5.80
C ILE A 392 21.50 -26.08 5.10
N GLU A 393 22.62 -26.68 5.50
CA GLU A 393 23.81 -26.75 4.64
C GLU A 393 23.34 -27.21 3.26
N SER A 394 23.43 -26.32 2.28
CA SER A 394 23.26 -26.69 0.89
C SER A 394 24.34 -27.72 0.58
N TYR A 395 23.96 -29.00 0.50
CA TYR A 395 24.81 -30.00 -0.08
C TYR A 395 25.14 -29.56 -1.52
N PRO A 396 26.43 -29.48 -1.89
CA PRO A 396 26.81 -29.09 -3.23
C PRO A 396 26.42 -30.21 -4.21
N GLU A 397 25.68 -29.85 -5.26
CA GLU A 397 25.75 -30.52 -6.55
C GLU A 397 26.44 -29.59 -7.57
#